data_AF-A0AAE3CYZ7-F1
#
_entry.id   AF-A0AAE3CYZ7-F1
#
_cell.length_a   1.000
_cell.length_b   1.000
_cell.length_c   1.000
_cell.angle_alpha   90.00
_cell.angle_beta   90.00
_cell.angle_gamma   90.00
#
_symmetry.space_group_name_H-M   'P 1'
#
loop_
_entity.id
_entity.type
_entity.pdbx_description
1 polymer ?
#
loop_
_entity_poly.entity_id
_entity_poly.type
_entity_poly.pdbx_seq_one_letter_code
_entity_poly.pdbx_strand_id
1 'polypeptide(L)' 'MNEQILENGRRKIARECRDKLKQLKKLSDKQSTAILKDYLPKFKLTLSEKHKKFPPIMWLTYYVNSIDKEINSG' A
#
# COMPACT_ATOMS: atom_id res chain seq x y z
N MET A 1 5.88 3.61 19.69
CA MET A 1 6.08 2.82 18.45
C MET A 1 7.08 3.58 17.59
N ASN A 2 8.21 2.97 17.21
CA ASN A 2 9.28 3.66 16.46
C ASN A 2 8.83 3.99 15.02
N GLU A 3 9.14 5.17 14.49
CA GLU A 3 8.71 5.56 13.13
C GLU A 3 9.24 4.59 12.06
N GLN A 4 10.42 4.01 12.26
CA GLN A 4 10.99 2.98 11.39
C GLN A 4 10.20 1.67 11.41
N ILE A 5 9.70 1.24 12.58
CA ILE A 5 8.88 0.02 12.68
C ILE A 5 7.55 0.22 11.92
N LEU A 6 6.95 1.40 12.07
CA LEU A 6 5.76 1.78 11.31
C LEU A 6 6.03 1.87 9.81
N GLU A 7 7.19 2.39 9.41
CA GLU A 7 7.59 2.47 8.00
C GLU A 7 7.77 1.09 7.38
N ASN A 8 8.49 0.21 8.06
CA ASN A 8 8.65 -1.19 7.65
C ASN A 8 7.30 -1.88 7.54
N GLY A 9 6.37 -1.64 8.47
CA GLY A 9 5.00 -2.13 8.40
C GLY A 9 4.24 -1.62 7.17
N ARG A 10 4.28 -0.31 6.90
CA ARG A 10 3.67 0.33 5.72
C ARG A 10 4.20 -0.28 4.42
N ARG A 11 5.53 -0.38 4.29
CA ARG A 11 6.19 -0.92 3.10
C ARG A 11 5.90 -2.40 2.90
N LYS A 12 5.84 -3.20 3.98
CA LYS A 12 5.48 -4.61 3.91
C LYS A 12 4.07 -4.80 3.35
N ILE A 13 3.08 -4.14 3.93
CA ILE A 13 1.67 -4.24 3.50
C ILE A 13 1.49 -3.74 2.06
N ALA A 14 2.14 -2.62 1.71
CA ALA A 14 2.10 -2.10 0.35
C ALA A 14 2.75 -3.06 -0.66
N ARG A 15 3.82 -3.76 -0.29
CA ARG A 15 4.44 -4.78 -1.13
C ARG A 15 3.51 -5.97 -1.36
N GLU A 16 2.88 -6.49 -0.31
CA GLU A 16 1.88 -7.57 -0.42
C GLU A 16 0.71 -7.16 -1.32
N CYS A 17 0.21 -5.93 -1.16
CA CYS A 17 -0.84 -5.37 -2.03
C CYS A 17 -0.37 -5.27 -3.48
N ARG A 18 0.85 -4.78 -3.74
CA ARG A 18 1.45 -4.70 -5.08
C ARG A 18 1.56 -6.08 -5.74
N ASP A 19 2.08 -7.07 -5.02
CA ASP A 19 2.20 -8.43 -5.52
C ASP A 19 0.84 -9.01 -5.90
N LYS A 20 -0.17 -8.81 -5.05
CA LYS A 20 -1.54 -9.25 -5.35
C LYS A 20 -2.11 -8.56 -6.59
N LEU A 21 -1.83 -7.27 -6.77
CA LEU A 21 -2.23 -6.52 -7.96
C LEU A 21 -1.53 -7.06 -9.23
N LYS A 22 -0.23 -7.38 -9.18
CA LYS A 22 0.53 -7.85 -10.35
C LYS A 22 0.26 -9.31 -10.72
N GLN A 23 -0.15 -10.15 -9.77
CA GLN A 23 -0.58 -11.53 -10.05
C GLN A 23 -1.79 -11.58 -11.00
N LEU A 24 -2.57 -10.50 -11.06
CA LEU A 24 -3.77 -10.42 -11.89
C LEU A 24 -3.40 -9.82 -13.26
N LYS A 25 -3.27 -10.69 -14.28
CA LYS A 25 -2.87 -10.33 -15.66
C LYS A 25 -3.70 -9.20 -16.30
N LYS A 26 -4.97 -9.05 -15.92
CA LYS A 26 -5.85 -7.95 -16.30
C LYS A 26 -6.67 -7.54 -15.09
N LEU A 27 -6.50 -6.31 -14.65
CA LEU A 27 -7.28 -5.70 -13.59
C LEU A 27 -8.13 -4.58 -14.18
N SER A 28 -9.44 -4.62 -13.89
CA SER A 28 -10.26 -3.42 -13.98
C SER A 28 -9.99 -2.53 -12.76
N ASP A 29 -10.11 -1.20 -12.91
CA ASP A 29 -10.05 -0.23 -11.80
C ASP A 29 -10.89 -0.63 -10.59
N LYS A 30 -12.06 -1.26 -10.81
CA LYS A 30 -12.92 -1.76 -9.73
C LYS A 30 -12.25 -2.88 -8.92
N GLN A 31 -11.57 -3.80 -9.59
CA GLN A 31 -10.86 -4.91 -8.93
C GLN A 31 -9.62 -4.40 -8.21
N SER A 32 -8.86 -3.49 -8.81
CA SER A 32 -7.71 -2.85 -8.17
C SER A 32 -8.13 -2.11 -6.90
N THR A 33 -9.25 -1.38 -6.97
CA THR A 33 -9.82 -0.68 -5.81
C THR A 33 -10.30 -1.65 -4.73
N ALA A 34 -10.92 -2.77 -5.11
CA ALA A 34 -11.35 -3.79 -4.16
C ALA A 34 -10.16 -4.40 -3.40
N ILE A 35 -9.07 -4.71 -4.11
CA ILE A 35 -7.84 -5.21 -3.51
C ILE A 35 -7.25 -4.16 -2.57
N LEU A 36 -7.08 -2.91 -3.00
CA LEU A 36 -6.60 -1.84 -2.12
C LEU A 36 -7.44 -1.72 -0.85
N LYS A 37 -8.78 -1.81 -0.97
CA LYS A 37 -9.70 -1.77 0.16
C LYS A 37 -9.57 -2.96 1.12
N ASP A 38 -9.20 -4.14 0.63
CA ASP A 38 -8.93 -5.32 1.47
C ASP A 38 -7.70 -5.13 2.36
N TYR A 39 -6.65 -4.49 1.84
CA TYR A 39 -5.42 -4.20 2.59
C TYR A 39 -5.52 -2.95 3.48
N LEU A 40 -6.51 -2.08 3.26
CA LEU A 40 -6.68 -0.83 4.00
C LEU A 40 -6.77 -0.98 5.53
N PRO A 41 -7.55 -1.92 6.10
CA PRO A 41 -7.66 -2.08 7.55
C PRO A 41 -6.30 -2.36 8.19
N LYS A 42 -5.53 -3.29 7.61
CA LYS A 42 -4.17 -3.62 8.07
C LYS A 42 -3.23 -2.44 7.91
N PHE A 43 -3.30 -1.75 6.77
CA PHE A 43 -2.46 -0.59 6.48
C PHE A 43 -2.71 0.56 7.47
N LYS A 44 -3.97 0.83 7.83
CA LYS A 44 -4.34 1.87 8.80
C LYS A 44 -3.66 1.69 10.16
N LEU A 45 -3.42 0.46 10.60
CA LEU A 45 -2.73 0.17 11.87
C LEU A 45 -1.26 0.62 11.85
N THR A 46 -0.69 0.79 10.66
CA THR A 46 0.71 1.23 10.46
C THR A 46 0.84 2.75 10.25
N LEU A 47 -0.26 3.49 10.31
CA LEU A 47 -0.27 4.93 10.12
C LEU A 47 -0.01 5.70 11.41
N SER A 48 1.03 6.54 11.39
CA SER A 48 1.26 7.56 12.42
C SER A 48 0.22 8.68 12.33
N GLU A 49 0.13 9.51 13.37
CA GLU A 49 -0.82 10.65 13.44
C GLU A 49 -0.68 11.61 12.25
N LYS A 50 0.54 11.86 11.76
CA LYS A 50 0.80 12.69 10.58
C LYS A 50 0.03 12.22 9.33
N HIS A 51 -0.15 10.90 9.18
CA HIS A 51 -0.80 10.30 8.02
C HIS A 51 -2.32 10.31 8.13
N LYS A 52 -2.88 10.41 9.35
CA LYS A 52 -4.32 10.44 9.59
C LYS A 52 -5.01 11.70 9.04
N LYS A 53 -4.24 12.74 8.68
CA LYS A 53 -4.73 13.95 8.01
C LYS A 53 -5.23 13.71 6.58
N PHE A 54 -4.83 12.59 5.97
CA PHE A 54 -5.18 12.25 4.60
C PHE A 54 -5.83 10.87 4.52
N PRO A 55 -6.58 10.58 3.45
CA PRO A 55 -7.18 9.27 3.25
C PRO A 55 -6.09 8.18 3.24
N PRO A 56 -6.25 7.10 4.02
CA PRO A 56 -5.27 6.01 4.08
C PRO A 56 -5.09 5.30 2.75
N ILE A 57 -6.11 5.35 1.88
CA ILE A 57 -6.03 4.78 0.52
C ILE A 57 -5.06 5.54 -0.36
N MET A 58 -4.94 6.86 -0.19
CA MET A 58 -3.98 7.68 -0.92
C MET A 58 -2.55 7.24 -0.57
N TRP A 59 -2.27 7.06 0.73
CA TRP A 59 -0.98 6.57 1.20
C TRP A 59 -0.70 5.15 0.71
N LEU A 60 -1.65 4.23 0.81
CA LEU A 60 -1.45 2.86 0.34
C LEU A 60 -1.11 2.83 -1.15
N THR A 61 -1.87 3.56 -1.97
CA THR A 61 -1.59 3.69 -3.42
C THR A 61 -0.22 4.30 -3.68
N TYR A 62 0.16 5.35 -2.93
CA TYR A 62 1.49 5.97 -3.05
C TYR A 62 2.61 4.96 -2.79
N TYR A 63 2.54 4.22 -1.68
CA TYR A 63 3.55 3.22 -1.35
C TYR A 63 3.58 2.06 -2.34
N VAL A 64 2.42 1.57 -2.79
CA VAL A 64 2.33 0.54 -3.84
C VAL A 64 3.04 1.00 -5.11
N ASN A 65 2.78 2.22 -5.57
CA ASN A 65 3.39 2.78 -6.78
C ASN A 65 4.89 3.06 -6.60
N SER A 66 5.31 3.54 -5.42
CA SER A 66 6.74 3.72 -5.11
C SER A 66 7.48 2.39 -5.23
N ILE A 67 6.99 1.36 -4.55
CA ILE A 67 7.60 0.03 -4.56
C ILE A 67 7.60 -0.57 -5.97
N ASP A 68 6.52 -0.38 -6.73
CA ASP A 68 6.49 -0.86 -8.12
C ASP A 68 7.54 -0.17 -8.99
N LYS A 69 7.73 1.15 -8.84
CA LYS A 69 8.81 1.88 -9.53
C LYS A 69 10.19 1.40 -9.09
N GLU A 70 10.41 1.23 -7.79
CA GLU A 70 11.69 0.74 -7.24
C GLU A 70 12.05 -0.65 -7.78
N ILE A 71 11.07 -1.53 -8.02
CA ILE A 71 11.29 -2.88 -8.56
C ILE A 71 11.47 -2.86 -10.09
N ASN A 72 10.71 -2.05 -10.83
CA ASN A 72 10.77 -2.04 -12.30
C ASN A 72 11.85 -1.09 -12.88
N SER A 73 12.37 -0.15 -12.08
CA SER A 73 13.49 0.72 -12.46
C SER A 73 14.85 0.20 -11.97
N GLY A 74 14.89 -0.98 -11.36
CA GLY A 74 16.10 -1.67 -10.90
C GLY A 74 16.52 -2.81 -11.80
#